data_AF-A0A9E0SK10-F1
#
_entry.id   AF-A0A9E0SK10-F1
#
_cell.length_a   1.000
_cell.length_b   1.000
_cell.length_c   1.000
_cell.angle_alpha   90.00
_cell.angle_beta   90.00
_cell.angle_gamma   90.00
#
_symmetry.space_group_name_H-M   'P 1'
#
loop_
_entity.id
_entity.type
_entity.pdbx_description
1 polymer ?
#
loop_
_entity_poly.entity_id
_entity_poly.type
_entity_poly.pdbx_seq_one_letter_code
_entity_poly.pdbx_strand_id
1 'polypeptide(L)'
;VQLIGVDAGSFWSQMQDGVDVWNDVGNGVLKSIVFGFAVSFVALYQGYVAKPTPEGVARATTRTVVIASLNVLWLDFLMTALMFN
;
A
#
# COMPACT_ATOMS: atom_id res chain seq x y z
N VAL A 1 5.13 -14.61 22.60
CA VAL A 1 6.17 -15.16 23.50
C VAL A 1 5.57 -15.60 24.84
N GLN A 2 4.95 -14.73 25.65
CA GLN A 2 4.40 -15.15 26.96
C GLN A 2 2.98 -15.74 26.97
N LEU A 3 2.10 -15.41 26.00
CA LEU A 3 0.70 -15.87 26.00
C LEU A 3 0.50 -17.34 25.56
N ILE A 4 1.41 -17.87 24.73
CA ILE A 4 1.35 -19.24 24.17
C ILE A 4 2.62 -20.06 24.56
N GLY A 5 3.46 -19.51 25.45
CA GLY A 5 4.64 -20.20 25.97
C GLY A 5 5.77 -20.47 24.95
N VAL A 6 5.81 -19.75 23.83
CA VAL A 6 6.87 -19.88 22.82
C VAL A 6 8.16 -19.22 23.33
N ASP A 7 9.29 -19.93 23.26
CA ASP A 7 10.60 -19.42 23.65
C ASP A 7 11.01 -18.21 22.80
N ALA A 8 11.45 -17.13 23.46
CA ALA A 8 11.83 -15.89 22.82
C ALA A 8 13.00 -16.08 21.86
N GLY A 9 14.00 -16.89 22.25
CA GLY A 9 15.17 -17.17 21.42
C GLY A 9 14.78 -17.86 20.12
N SER A 10 13.94 -18.90 20.22
CA SER A 10 13.44 -19.63 19.04
C SER A 10 12.60 -18.73 18.11
N PHE A 11 11.80 -17.82 18.67
CA PHE A 11 10.98 -16.88 17.90
C PHE A 11 11.84 -15.89 17.10
N TRP A 12 12.82 -15.26 17.75
CA TRP A 12 13.68 -14.27 17.10
C TRP A 12 14.65 -14.91 16.11
N SER A 13 15.18 -16.11 16.39
CA SER A 13 16.03 -16.85 15.46
C SER A 13 15.27 -17.21 14.18
N GLN A 14 14.07 -17.79 14.30
CA GLN A 14 13.27 -18.15 13.13
C GLN A 14 12.85 -16.93 12.31
N MET A 15 12.59 -15.79 12.95
CA MET A 15 12.25 -14.56 12.23
C MET A 15 13.44 -13.98 11.45
N GLN A 16 14.65 -14.06 12.00
CA GLN A 16 15.87 -13.62 11.30
C GLN A 16 16.24 -14.55 10.16
N ASP A 17 16.05 -15.87 10.34
CA ASP A 17 16.34 -16.85 9.29
C ASP A 17 15.28 -16.83 8.17
N GLY A 18 14.05 -16.44 8.48
CA GLY A 18 12.91 -16.46 7.55
C GLY A 18 12.65 -15.16 6.80
N VAL A 19 13.24 -14.03 7.21
CA VAL A 19 13.01 -12.71 6.60
C VAL A 19 14.29 -12.19 5.96
N ASP A 20 14.25 -11.97 4.65
CA ASP A 20 15.32 -11.33 3.91
C ASP A 20 15.10 -9.80 3.90
N VAL A 21 16.08 -9.04 4.38
CA VAL A 21 16.01 -7.58 4.44
C VAL A 21 15.82 -6.96 3.05
N TRP A 22 16.48 -7.48 2.02
CA TRP A 22 16.39 -6.92 0.68
C TRP A 22 15.11 -7.36 -0.03
N ASN A 23 14.80 -8.66 0.03
CA ASN A 23 13.67 -9.23 -0.70
C ASN A 23 12.32 -9.05 0.00
N ASP A 24 12.26 -8.87 1.31
CA ASP A 24 10.98 -8.67 2.01
C ASP A 24 10.78 -7.19 2.38
N VAL A 25 11.77 -6.58 3.03
CA VAL A 25 11.64 -5.18 3.50
C VAL A 25 11.78 -4.19 2.36
N GLY A 26 12.79 -4.34 1.49
CA GLY A 26 13.00 -3.45 0.34
C GLY A 26 11.81 -3.44 -0.62
N ASN A 27 11.27 -4.63 -0.87
CA ASN A 27 10.06 -4.86 -1.65
C ASN A 27 8.81 -4.19 -1.04
N GLY A 28 8.65 -4.25 0.29
CA GLY A 28 7.59 -3.52 1.00
C GLY A 28 7.73 -1.99 0.88
N VAL A 29 8.95 -1.46 1.01
CA VAL A 29 9.21 -0.03 0.85
C VAL A 29 8.89 0.43 -0.57
N LEU A 30 9.33 -0.30 -1.59
CA LEU A 30 9.02 0.01 -2.98
C LEU A 30 7.51 0.05 -3.24
N LYS A 31 6.75 -0.94 -2.74
CA LYS A 31 5.28 -0.94 -2.82
C LYS A 31 4.67 0.33 -2.21
N SER A 32 5.11 0.71 -1.01
CA SER A 32 4.57 1.90 -0.33
C SER A 32 4.79 3.21 -1.10
N ILE A 33 5.95 3.36 -1.75
CA ILE A 33 6.28 4.54 -2.57
C ILE A 33 5.35 4.59 -3.80
N VAL A 34 5.18 3.46 -4.48
CA VAL A 34 4.32 3.36 -5.67
C VAL A 34 2.86 3.66 -5.32
N PHE A 35 2.36 3.09 -4.22
CA PHE A 35 0.99 3.36 -3.74
C PHE A 35 0.81 4.82 -3.36
N GLY A 36 1.77 5.41 -2.65
CA GLY A 36 1.76 6.83 -2.28
C GLY A 36 1.67 7.72 -3.51
N PHE A 37 2.51 7.47 -4.52
CA PHE A 37 2.49 8.24 -5.76
C PHE A 37 1.16 8.11 -6.51
N ALA A 38 0.63 6.89 -6.65
CA ALA A 38 -0.63 6.65 -7.36
C ALA A 38 -1.82 7.34 -6.67
N VAL A 39 -1.92 7.25 -5.34
CA VAL A 39 -2.99 7.89 -4.57
C VAL A 39 -2.89 9.41 -4.66
N SER A 40 -1.69 9.98 -4.49
CA SER A 40 -1.48 11.42 -4.60
C SER A 40 -1.82 11.94 -6.01
N PHE A 41 -1.42 11.22 -7.06
CA PHE A 41 -1.72 11.60 -8.44
C PHE A 41 -3.24 11.61 -8.70
N VAL A 42 -3.96 10.56 -8.26
CA VAL A 42 -5.42 10.49 -8.39
C VAL A 42 -6.08 11.64 -7.63
N ALA A 43 -5.62 11.95 -6.41
CA ALA A 43 -6.18 13.03 -5.60
C ALA A 43 -5.99 14.40 -6.26
N LEU A 44 -4.79 14.69 -6.78
CA LEU A 44 -4.50 15.94 -7.49
C LEU A 44 -5.34 16.06 -8.76
N TYR A 45 -5.47 14.99 -9.53
CA TYR A 45 -6.26 14.99 -10.77
C TYR A 45 -7.75 15.25 -10.50
N GLN A 46 -8.34 14.55 -9.53
CA GLN A 46 -9.75 14.75 -9.19
C GLN A 46 -10.02 16.14 -8.61
N GLY A 47 -9.07 16.68 -7.82
CA GLY A 47 -9.14 18.05 -7.32
C GLY A 47 -9.06 19.09 -8.44
N TYR A 48 -8.19 18.89 -9.43
CA TYR A 48 -8.00 19.80 -10.55
C TYR A 48 -9.22 19.86 -11.48
N VAL A 49 -9.87 18.72 -11.75
CA VAL A 49 -11.03 18.62 -12.64
C VAL A 49 -12.36 18.87 -11.90
N ALA A 50 -12.33 19.06 -10.57
CA ALA A 50 -13.52 19.30 -9.77
C ALA A 50 -14.26 20.57 -10.22
N LYS A 51 -15.58 20.51 -10.28
CA LYS A 51 -16.41 21.70 -10.50
C LYS A 51 -16.25 22.63 -9.29
N PRO A 52 -16.11 23.95 -9.48
CA PRO A 52 -15.97 24.92 -8.38
C PRO A 52 -17.32 25.19 -7.70
N THR A 53 -17.98 24.13 -7.23
CA THR A 53 -19.23 24.17 -6.47
C THR A 53 -19.12 23.21 -5.28
N PRO A 54 -19.79 23.48 -4.14
CA PRO A 54 -19.71 22.62 -2.96
C PRO A 54 -20.07 21.16 -3.24
N GLU A 55 -21.16 20.91 -3.99
CA GLU A 55 -21.56 19.58 -4.41
C GLU A 55 -20.54 18.91 -5.35
N GLY A 56 -19.91 19.71 -6.22
CA GLY A 56 -18.87 19.25 -7.14
C GLY A 56 -17.63 18.73 -6.40
N VAL A 57 -17.19 19.45 -5.37
CA VAL A 57 -16.07 19.05 -4.51
C VAL A 57 -16.41 17.80 -3.71
N ALA A 58 -17.60 17.73 -3.10
CA ALA A 58 -18.04 16.56 -2.35
C ALA A 58 -18.06 15.29 -3.24
N ARG A 59 -18.58 15.41 -4.47
CA ARG A 59 -18.60 14.30 -5.43
C ARG A 59 -17.19 13.91 -5.89
N ALA A 60 -16.31 14.89 -6.10
CA ALA A 60 -14.92 14.63 -6.48
C ALA A 60 -14.18 13.83 -5.40
N THR A 61 -14.35 14.19 -4.12
CA THR A 61 -13.74 13.46 -2.99
C THR A 61 -14.17 12.00 -2.93
N THR A 62 -15.47 11.70 -3.06
CA THR A 62 -15.97 10.32 -3.08
C THR A 62 -15.40 9.54 -4.27
N ARG A 63 -15.31 10.17 -5.44
CA ARG A 63 -14.71 9.56 -6.63
C ARG A 63 -13.22 9.29 -6.44
N THR A 64 -12.48 10.20 -5.82
CA THR A 64 -11.06 10.02 -5.48
C THR A 64 -10.85 8.77 -4.66
N VAL A 65 -11.61 8.58 -3.57
CA VAL A 65 -11.43 7.42 -2.68
C VAL A 65 -11.67 6.11 -3.40
N VAL A 66 -12.73 6.02 -4.22
CA VAL A 66 -13.06 4.80 -4.98
C VAL A 66 -12.00 4.50 -6.04
N ILE A 67 -11.55 5.51 -6.79
CA ILE A 67 -10.54 5.27 -7.83
C ILE A 67 -9.18 4.95 -7.21
N ALA A 68 -8.80 5.65 -6.14
CA ALA A 68 -7.55 5.40 -5.44
C ALA A 68 -7.50 3.99 -4.85
N SER A 69 -8.58 3.51 -4.22
CA SER A 69 -8.63 2.15 -3.65
C SER A 69 -8.53 1.07 -4.72
N LEU A 70 -9.25 1.22 -5.84
CA LEU A 70 -9.15 0.28 -6.97
C LEU A 70 -7.75 0.30 -7.60
N ASN A 71 -7.12 1.47 -7.72
CA ASN A 71 -5.75 1.59 -8.23
C ASN A 71 -4.74 0.88 -7.32
N VAL A 72 -4.86 1.04 -6.00
CA VAL A 72 -3.96 0.36 -5.05
C VAL A 72 -4.11 -1.16 -5.15
N LEU A 73 -5.33 -1.68 -5.23
CA LEU A 73 -5.57 -3.12 -5.40
C LEU A 73 -4.98 -3.65 -6.72
N TRP A 74 -5.15 -2.91 -7.82
CA TRP A 74 -4.61 -3.30 -9.12
C TRP A 74 -3.07 -3.27 -9.15
N LEU A 75 -2.47 -2.22 -8.58
CA LEU A 75 -1.03 -2.10 -8.45
C LEU A 75 -0.45 -3.17 -7.52
N ASP A 76 -1.15 -3.53 -6.44
CA ASP A 76 -0.69 -4.60 -5.55
C ASP A 76 -0.63 -5.95 -6.27
N PHE A 77 -1.66 -6.30 -7.05
CA PHE A 77 -1.64 -7.51 -7.88
C PHE A 77 -0.46 -7.50 -8.86
N LEU A 78 -0.27 -6.39 -9.59
CA LEU A 78 0.79 -6.26 -10.60
C LEU A 78 2.18 -6.33 -9.98
N MET A 79 2.42 -5.61 -8.88
CA MET A 79 3.71 -5.63 -8.19
C MET A 79 4.00 -6.99 -7.58
N THR A 80 3.03 -7.63 -6.95
CA THR A 80 3.18 -8.99 -6.41
C THR A 80 3.54 -9.97 -7.52
N ALA A 81 2.86 -9.92 -8.67
CA ALA A 81 3.18 -10.78 -9.81
C ALA A 81 4.60 -10.55 -10.36
N LEU A 82 5.14 -9.33 -10.28
CA LEU A 82 6.51 -9.02 -10.72
C LEU A 82 7.59 -9.38 -9.70
N MET A 83 7.26 -9.33 -8.41
CA MET A 83 8.24 -9.54 -7.31
C MET A 83 8.41 -11.01 -6.94
N PHE A 84 7.39 -11.84 -7.21
CA PHE A 84 7.36 -13.26 -6.87
C PHE A 84 7.34 -14.17 -8.12
N ASN A 85 7.77 -13.64 -9.26
CA ASN A 85 8.03 -14.40 -10.49
C ASN A 85 9.54 -14.41 -10.77
#